data_AF-A0A7C4PYZ0-F1
#
_entry.id   AF-A0A7C4PYZ0-F1
#
_cell.length_a   1.000
_cell.length_b   1.000
_cell.length_c   1.000
_cell.angle_alpha   90.00
_cell.angle_beta   90.00
_cell.angle_gamma   90.00
#
_symmetry.space_group_name_H-M   'P 1'
#
loop_
_entity.id
_entity.type
_entity.pdbx_description
1 polymer ?
#
loop_
_entity_poly.entity_id
_entity_poly.type
_entity_poly.pdbx_seq_one_letter_code
_entity_poly.pdbx_strand_id
1 'polypeptide(L)' 'MFKKAHEEIKDSQFLYEEDIIEVVFQKPISKLIIEGEDYGSLVKGKEIKIPRWAAKILEEEGYAKIKSEDL' A
#
# COMPACT_ATOMS: atom_id res chain seq x y z
N MET A 1 0.83 -12.68 -38.15
CA MET A 1 2.12 -12.37 -37.51
C MET A 1 1.79 -11.69 -36.19
N PHE A 2 1.73 -12.43 -35.09
CA PHE A 2 1.37 -11.93 -33.75
C PHE A 2 2.47 -12.34 -32.80
N LYS A 3 3.17 -11.38 -32.17
CA LYS A 3 3.99 -11.54 -30.96
C LYS A 3 4.72 -10.23 -30.62
N LYS A 4 4.00 -9.28 -30.01
CA LYS A 4 4.55 -8.14 -29.25
C LYS A 4 3.50 -7.69 -28.22
N ALA A 5 3.28 -8.50 -27.19
CA ALA A 5 2.33 -8.18 -26.13
C ALA A 5 2.83 -8.64 -24.75
N HIS A 6 4.11 -8.99 -24.61
CA HIS A 6 4.63 -9.67 -23.42
C HIS A 6 5.64 -8.84 -22.60
N GLU A 7 6.04 -7.66 -23.08
CA GLU A 7 6.96 -6.77 -22.34
C GLU A 7 6.23 -5.65 -21.58
N GLU A 8 5.07 -5.18 -22.03
CA GLU A 8 4.34 -4.06 -21.39
C GLU A 8 3.66 -4.41 -20.05
N ILE A 9 3.48 -5.71 -19.76
CA ILE A 9 2.76 -6.17 -18.57
C ILE A 9 3.63 -6.06 -17.30
N LYS A 10 4.96 -6.12 -17.44
CA LYS A 10 5.86 -6.10 -16.27
C LYS A 10 6.00 -4.70 -15.68
N ASP A 11 6.27 -3.69 -16.49
CA ASP A 11 6.50 -2.33 -15.97
C ASP A 11 5.22 -1.68 -15.43
N SER A 12 4.07 -1.98 -16.03
CA SER A 12 2.80 -1.41 -15.58
C SER A 12 2.44 -1.84 -14.15
N GLN A 13 2.74 -3.07 -13.74
CA GLN A 13 2.39 -3.56 -12.39
C GLN A 13 3.18 -2.85 -11.28
N PHE A 14 4.45 -2.52 -11.51
CA PHE A 14 5.27 -1.79 -10.53
C PHE A 14 4.75 -0.36 -10.30
N LEU A 15 4.32 0.31 -11.37
CA LEU A 15 3.77 1.68 -11.27
C LEU A 15 2.51 1.75 -10.40
N TYR A 16 1.61 0.76 -10.49
CA TYR A 16 0.40 0.69 -9.64
C TYR A 16 0.68 0.34 -8.18
N GLU A 17 1.86 -0.22 -7.88
CA GLU A 17 2.27 -0.51 -6.51
C GLU A 17 2.81 0.73 -5.79
N GLU A 18 3.36 1.69 -6.54
CA GLU A 18 3.82 2.99 -6.04
C GLU A 18 2.68 3.99 -5.77
N ASP A 19 1.45 3.70 -6.23
CA ASP A 19 0.29 4.55 -5.93
C ASP A 19 0.09 4.71 -4.42
N ILE A 20 0.03 5.96 -3.97
CA ILE A 20 -0.17 6.29 -2.56
C ILE A 20 -1.67 6.23 -2.26
N ILE A 21 -2.08 5.31 -1.38
CA ILE A 21 -3.46 5.13 -0.95
C ILE A 21 -3.64 5.40 0.55
N GLU A 22 -4.86 5.75 0.94
CA GLU A 22 -5.19 5.99 2.35
C GLU A 22 -5.60 4.69 3.05
N VAL A 23 -5.08 4.48 4.26
CA VAL A 23 -5.40 3.33 5.10
C VAL A 23 -5.78 3.78 6.51
N VAL A 24 -6.65 3.00 7.15
CA VAL A 24 -7.07 3.20 8.54
C VAL A 24 -6.53 2.07 9.40
N PHE A 25 -5.71 2.40 10.40
CA PHE A 25 -5.14 1.41 11.31
C PHE A 25 -6.21 0.80 12.22
N GLN A 26 -6.30 -0.53 12.23
CA GLN A 26 -7.21 -1.29 13.08
C GLN A 26 -6.56 -1.69 14.41
N LYS A 27 -5.22 -1.79 14.42
CA LYS A 27 -4.40 -2.14 15.58
C LYS A 27 -3.31 -1.07 15.79
N PRO A 28 -2.89 -0.84 17.04
CA PRO A 28 -1.75 0.03 17.31
C PRO A 28 -0.45 -0.61 16.80
N ILE A 29 0.41 0.20 16.18
CA ILE A 29 1.78 -0.16 15.80
C ILE A 29 2.73 0.84 16.46
N SER A 30 3.68 0.35 17.25
CA SER A 30 4.62 1.21 17.97
C SER A 30 5.57 1.97 17.05
N LYS A 31 5.94 1.38 15.91
CA LYS A 31 6.81 2.00 14.90
C LYS A 31 6.52 1.39 13.53
N LEU A 32 6.17 2.22 12.55
CA LEU A 32 6.03 1.81 11.14
C LEU A 32 7.13 2.47 10.31
N ILE A 33 7.87 1.66 9.56
CA ILE A 33 8.90 2.13 8.63
C ILE A 33 8.57 1.56 7.26
N ILE A 34 8.43 2.42 6.25
CA ILE A 34 8.16 2.05 4.86
C ILE A 34 9.21 2.74 4.01
N GLU A 35 10.00 1.98 3.23
CA GLU A 35 11.08 2.49 2.36
C GLU A 35 12.12 3.38 3.08
N GLY A 36 12.30 3.18 4.39
CA GLY A 36 13.20 3.99 5.21
C GLY A 36 12.57 5.27 5.76
N GLU A 37 11.33 5.59 5.38
CA GLU A 37 10.54 6.67 5.97
C GLU A 37 9.87 6.20 7.27
N ASP A 38 10.00 6.99 8.34
CA ASP A 38 9.46 6.69 9.66
C ASP A 38 8.09 7.35 9.85
N TYR A 39 7.03 6.55 9.86
CA TYR A 39 5.65 6.98 10.09
C TYR A 39 5.32 7.10 11.59
N GLY A 40 6.28 6.76 12.46
CA GLY A 40 6.17 6.82 13.90
C GLY A 40 5.18 5.80 14.46
N SER A 41 4.69 6.09 15.67
CA SER A 41 3.67 5.28 16.32
C SER A 41 2.29 5.56 15.72
N LEU A 42 1.59 4.49 15.37
CA LEU A 42 0.25 4.52 14.81
C LEU A 42 -0.73 3.93 15.81
N VAL A 43 -1.82 4.66 16.04
CA VAL A 43 -2.88 4.24 16.95
C VAL A 43 -4.08 3.74 16.15
N LYS A 44 -4.93 2.94 16.77
CA LYS A 44 -6.19 2.50 16.17
C LYS A 44 -7.04 3.70 15.73
N GLY A 45 -7.59 3.64 14.53
CA GLY A 45 -8.37 4.70 13.89
C GLY A 45 -7.53 5.78 13.23
N LYS A 46 -6.19 5.75 13.35
CA LYS A 46 -5.33 6.71 12.65
C LYS A 46 -5.32 6.40 11.16
N GLU A 47 -5.42 7.47 10.39
CA GLU A 47 -5.41 7.44 8.93
C GLU A 47 -4.05 7.93 8.45
N ILE A 48 -3.44 7.20 7.52
CA ILE A 48 -2.19 7.60 6.87
C ILE A 48 -2.27 7.25 5.38
N LYS A 49 -1.41 7.90 4.62
CA LYS A 49 -1.23 7.65 3.19
C LYS A 49 0.09 6.92 2.99
N ILE A 50 0.04 5.76 2.37
CA ILE A 50 1.21 4.88 2.15
C ILE A 50 1.10 4.21 0.77
N PRO A 51 2.21 3.70 0.21
CA PRO A 51 2.18 2.94 -1.04
C PRO A 51 1.21 1.76 -1.00
N ARG A 52 0.58 1.47 -2.14
CA ARG A 52 -0.43 0.41 -2.28
C ARG A 52 0.09 -0.96 -1.89
N TRP A 53 1.35 -1.27 -2.20
CA TRP A 53 1.96 -2.53 -1.80
C TRP A 53 2.05 -2.65 -0.27
N ALA A 54 2.42 -1.57 0.44
CA ALA A 54 2.55 -1.56 1.89
C ALA A 54 1.18 -1.65 2.56
N ALA A 55 0.20 -0.93 2.02
CA ALA A 55 -1.18 -1.00 2.44
C ALA A 55 -1.77 -2.42 2.34
N LYS A 56 -1.51 -3.13 1.24
CA LYS A 56 -1.92 -4.54 1.06
C LYS A 56 -1.32 -5.46 2.13
N ILE A 57 -0.02 -5.36 2.38
CA ILE A 57 0.66 -6.19 3.40
C ILE A 57 0.04 -5.93 4.78
N LEU A 58 -0.18 -4.66 5.14
CA LEU A 58 -0.77 -4.30 6.43
C LEU A 58 -2.24 -4.72 6.56
N GLU A 59 -2.98 -4.78 5.44
CA GLU A 59 -4.34 -5.29 5.41
C GLU A 59 -4.39 -6.81 5.55
N GLU A 60 -3.52 -7.55 4.84
CA GLU A 60 -3.39 -9.01 4.95
C GLU A 60 -3.03 -9.46 6.36
N GLU A 61 -2.13 -8.73 7.02
CA GLU A 61 -1.75 -8.94 8.43
C GLU A 61 -2.83 -8.44 9.43
N GLY A 62 -3.87 -7.76 8.94
CA GLY A 62 -4.97 -7.22 9.73
C GLY A 62 -4.58 -6.09 10.67
N TYR A 63 -3.54 -5.32 10.32
CA TYR A 63 -3.13 -4.10 11.03
C TYR A 63 -3.84 -2.85 10.55
N ALA A 64 -4.13 -2.78 9.24
CA ALA A 64 -4.80 -1.66 8.62
C ALA A 64 -5.95 -2.14 7.73
N LYS A 65 -6.78 -1.20 7.29
CA LYS A 65 -7.82 -1.42 6.29
C LYS A 65 -7.69 -0.36 5.22
N ILE A 66 -7.67 -0.76 3.96
CA ILE A 66 -7.60 0.18 2.85
C ILE A 66 -8.91 0.95 2.78
N LYS A 67 -8.84 2.28 2.77
CA LYS A 67 -9.99 3.10 2.37
C LYS A 67 -10.08 3.01 0.85
N SER A 68 -11.06 2.26 0.38
CA SER A 68 -11.39 2.22 -1.05
C SER A 68 -12.03 3.56 -1.43
N GLU A 69 -11.21 4.55 -1.76
CA GLU A 69 -11.62 5.65 -2.62
C GLU A 69 -11.00 5.41 -4.01
N ASP A 70 -11.84 5.52 -5.03
CA ASP A 70 -11.63 5.31 -6.47
C ASP A 70 -11.59 3.86 -6.99
N LEU A 71 -12.81 3.42 -7.36
CA LEU A 71 -13.13 2.44 -8.41
C LEU A 71 -13.12 3.15 -9.77
#